data_AF-A0A842W3P6-F1
#
_entry.id   AF-A0A842W3P6-F1
#
_cell.length_a   1.000
_cell.length_b   1.000
_cell.length_c   1.000
_cell.angle_alpha   90.00
_cell.angle_beta   90.00
_cell.angle_gamma   90.00
#
_symmetry.space_group_name_H-M   'P 1'
#
loop_
_entity.id
_entity.type
_entity.pdbx_description
1 polymer ?
#
loop_
_entity_poly.entity_id
_entity_poly.type
_entity_poly.pdbx_seq_one_letter_code
_entity_poly.pdbx_strand_id
1 'polypeptide(L)' 'MEKKWKILHWIIIINFVLQILNGMYQVILWGGGITLLSGSTELTFDEMVTRRLYAIETWIAIVGLSIYLAIVYRDKLKA' A
#
# COMPACT_ATOMS: atom_id res chain seq x y z
N MET A 1 15.17 -1.03 -22.34
CA MET A 1 14.04 -1.92 -21.98
C MET A 1 13.20 -2.14 -23.22
N GLU A 2 13.14 -3.37 -23.72
CA GLU A 2 12.24 -3.73 -24.83
C GLU A 2 10.78 -3.42 -24.45
N LYS A 3 9.91 -3.24 -25.46
CA LYS A 3 8.51 -2.78 -25.27
C LYS A 3 7.73 -3.66 -24.28
N LYS A 4 7.98 -4.97 -24.27
CA LYS A 4 7.37 -5.95 -23.35
C LYS A 4 7.77 -5.73 -21.88
N TRP A 5 9.03 -5.42 -21.62
CA TRP A 5 9.55 -5.16 -20.27
C TRP A 5 8.99 -3.86 -19.68
N LYS A 6 8.78 -2.83 -20.51
CA LYS A 6 8.12 -1.59 -20.06
C LYS A 6 6.67 -1.82 -19.64
N ILE A 7 5.94 -2.66 -20.39
CA ILE A 7 4.54 -2.99 -20.07
C ILE A 7 4.47 -3.76 -18.75
N LEU A 8 5.30 -4.81 -18.60
CA LEU A 8 5.37 -5.58 -17.35
C LEU A 8 5.71 -4.68 -16.15
N HIS A 9 6.66 -3.76 -16.34
CA HIS A 9 7.05 -2.82 -15.31
C HIS A 9 5.88 -1.95 -14.85
N TRP A 10 5.09 -1.44 -15.80
CA TRP A 10 3.94 -0.60 -15.50
C TRP A 10 2.80 -1.38 -14.82
N ILE A 11 2.56 -2.64 -15.23
CA ILE A 11 1.59 -3.53 -14.59
C ILE A 11 1.95 -3.76 -13.11
N ILE A 12 3.23 -4.03 -12.80
CA ILE A 12 3.69 -4.24 -11.43
C ILE A 12 3.45 -2.99 -10.58
N ILE A 13 3.84 -1.81 -11.09
CA ILE A 13 3.66 -0.55 -10.36
C ILE A 13 2.17 -0.30 -10.08
N ILE A 14 1.31 -0.48 -11.07
CA ILE A 14 -0.14 -0.26 -10.89
C ILE A 14 -0.72 -1.21 -9.87
N ASN A 15 -0.34 -2.48 -9.93
CA ASN A 15 -0.83 -3.47 -8.99
C ASN A 15 -0.50 -3.05 -7.55
N PHE A 16 0.75 -2.66 -7.29
CA PHE A 16 1.17 -2.13 -5.99
C PHE A 16 0.42 -0.84 -5.62
N VAL A 17 0.27 0.11 -6.54
CA VAL A 17 -0.45 1.37 -6.27
C VAL A 17 -1.92 1.10 -5.93
N LEU A 18 -2.60 0.23 -6.67
CA LEU A 18 -3.99 -0.16 -6.37
C LEU A 18 -4.09 -0.85 -5.00
N GLN A 19 -3.12 -1.70 -4.66
CA GLN A 19 -3.09 -2.38 -3.38
C GLN A 19 -2.87 -1.39 -2.22
N ILE A 20 -1.99 -0.41 -2.40
CA ILE A 20 -1.77 0.68 -1.43
C ILE A 20 -3.04 1.52 -1.26
N LEU A 21 -3.68 1.93 -2.37
CA LEU A 21 -4.91 2.73 -2.32
C LEU A 21 -6.05 1.97 -1.64
N ASN A 22 -6.21 0.69 -1.93
CA ASN A 22 -7.20 -0.16 -1.29
C ASN A 22 -6.92 -0.33 0.21
N GLY A 23 -5.67 -0.61 0.59
CA GLY A 23 -5.28 -0.73 2.00
C GLY A 23 -5.48 0.59 2.75
N MET A 24 -5.12 1.73 2.15
CA MET A 24 -5.37 3.07 2.72
C MET A 24 -6.87 3.34 2.88
N TYR A 25 -7.68 3.01 1.88
CA TYR A 25 -9.14 3.14 1.93
C TYR A 25 -9.71 2.32 3.09
N GLN A 26 -9.29 1.07 3.24
CA GLN A 26 -9.75 0.20 4.33
C GLN A 26 -9.27 0.68 5.71
N VAL A 27 -8.04 1.20 5.82
CA VAL A 27 -7.56 1.78 7.09
C VAL A 27 -8.36 3.02 7.50
N ILE A 28 -8.82 3.83 6.54
CA ILE A 28 -9.52 5.08 6.83
C ILE A 28 -11.02 4.85 7.08
N LEU A 29 -11.65 3.92 6.36
CA LEU A 29 -13.12 3.79 6.34
C LEU A 29 -13.66 2.56 7.07
N TRP A 30 -12.81 1.61 7.46
CA TRP A 30 -13.24 0.45 8.23
C TRP A 30 -13.56 0.86 9.68
N GLY A 31 -14.80 0.59 10.13
CA GLY A 31 -15.28 0.91 11.47
C GLY A 31 -16.09 2.21 11.60
N GLY A 32 -16.69 2.71 10.51
CA GLY A 32 -17.78 3.70 10.55
C GLY A 32 -17.39 5.16 10.85
N GLY A 33 -16.14 5.44 11.24
CA GLY A 33 -15.67 6.80 11.51
C GLY A 33 -14.98 7.45 10.32
N ILE A 34 -15.47 8.61 9.88
CA ILE A 34 -14.86 9.45 8.81
C ILE A 34 -13.44 9.92 9.14
N THR A 35 -12.95 9.76 10.38
CA THR A 35 -11.59 10.19 10.75
C THR A 35 -10.88 9.21 11.67
N LEU A 36 -9.57 9.06 11.44
CA LEU A 36 -8.64 8.31 12.31
C LEU A 36 -8.63 8.81 13.76
N LEU A 37 -9.10 10.05 14.00
CA LEU A 37 -9.07 10.74 15.29
C LEU A 37 -10.39 10.68 16.07
N SER A 38 -11.55 10.63 15.40
CA SER A 38 -12.86 10.84 16.05
C SER A 38 -13.59 9.55 16.46
N GLY A 39 -13.12 8.37 16.02
CA GLY A 39 -13.79 7.08 16.25
C GLY A 39 -13.01 6.10 17.15
N SER A 40 -11.90 6.50 17.75
CA SER A 40 -11.03 5.57 18.50
C SER A 40 -11.67 4.99 19.77
N THR A 41 -12.70 5.64 20.30
CA THR A 41 -13.34 5.28 21.57
C THR A 41 -14.55 4.35 21.41
N GLU A 42 -15.10 4.24 20.19
CA GLU A 42 -16.32 3.46 19.90
C GLU A 42 -16.04 2.15 19.14
N LEU A 43 -14.78 1.90 18.75
CA LEU A 43 -14.38 0.71 18.02
C LEU A 43 -14.32 -0.53 18.93
N THR A 44 -14.93 -1.62 18.48
CA THR A 44 -14.72 -2.93 19.10
C THR A 44 -13.28 -3.42 18.89
N PHE A 45 -12.82 -4.34 19.75
CA PHE A 45 -11.47 -4.90 19.65
C PHE A 45 -11.21 -5.55 18.28
N ASP A 46 -12.19 -6.24 17.72
CA ASP A 46 -12.09 -6.91 16.41
C ASP A 46 -11.90 -5.91 15.25
N GLU A 47 -12.68 -4.82 15.24
CA GLU A 47 -12.55 -3.75 14.24
C GLU A 47 -11.19 -3.06 14.33
N MET A 48 -10.70 -2.84 15.56
CA MET A 48 -9.38 -2.24 15.79
C MET A 48 -8.25 -3.16 15.28
N VAL A 49 -8.32 -4.46 15.52
CA VAL A 49 -7.33 -5.44 15.03
C VAL A 49 -7.36 -5.52 13.51
N THR A 50 -8.56 -5.59 12.92
CA THR A 50 -8.75 -5.66 11.47
C THR A 50 -8.19 -4.42 10.77
N ARG A 51 -8.44 -3.22 11.30
CA ARG A 51 -7.85 -1.97 10.77
C ARG A 51 -6.32 -1.98 10.81
N ARG A 52 -5.72 -2.58 11.84
CA ARG A 52 -4.26 -2.72 11.96
C ARG A 52 -3.70 -3.73 10.96
N LEU A 53 -4.42 -4.82 10.68
CA LEU A 53 -4.04 -5.75 9.62
C LEU A 53 -3.99 -5.05 8.25
N TYR A 54 -4.99 -4.25 7.91
CA TYR A 54 -5.00 -3.47 6.66
C TYR A 54 -3.86 -2.44 6.60
N ALA A 55 -3.52 -1.82 7.73
CA ALA A 55 -2.35 -0.95 7.79
C ALA A 55 -1.06 -1.72 7.50
N ILE A 56 -0.89 -2.91 8.08
CA ILE A 56 0.28 -3.77 7.82
C ILE A 56 0.33 -4.17 6.34
N GLU A 57 -0.79 -4.58 5.74
CA GLU A 57 -0.86 -4.91 4.31
C GLU A 57 -0.41 -3.72 3.44
N THR A 58 -0.88 -2.51 3.78
CA THR A 58 -0.48 -1.27 3.10
C THR A 58 1.02 -1.02 3.21
N TRP A 59 1.59 -1.16 4.41
CA TRP A 59 3.03 -1.00 4.63
C TRP A 59 3.85 -2.02 3.85
N ILE A 60 3.42 -3.28 3.82
CA ILE A 60 4.08 -4.34 3.04
C ILE A 60 4.06 -4.00 1.54
N ALA A 61 2.94 -3.51 1.01
CA ALA A 61 2.83 -3.10 -0.39
C ALA A 61 3.77 -1.91 -0.71
N ILE A 62 3.87 -0.92 0.18
CA ILE A 62 4.80 0.22 0.02
C ILE A 62 6.26 -0.25 0.02
N VAL A 63 6.63 -1.14 0.95
CA VAL A 63 7.99 -1.69 1.04
C VAL A 63 8.32 -2.50 -0.21
N GLY A 64 7.39 -3.35 -0.67
CA GLY A 64 7.52 -4.13 -1.89
C GLY A 64 7.75 -3.26 -3.13
N LEU A 65 6.96 -2.20 -3.29
CA LEU A 65 7.13 -1.23 -4.38
C LEU A 65 8.47 -0.49 -4.28
N SER A 66 8.89 -0.10 -3.08
CA SER A 66 10.15 0.61 -2.85
C SER A 66 11.37 -0.26 -3.19
N ILE A 67 11.36 -1.53 -2.78
CA ILE A 67 12.41 -2.50 -3.11
C ILE A 67 12.43 -2.78 -4.62
N TYR A 68 11.26 -2.97 -5.23
CA TYR A 68 11.14 -3.19 -6.67
C TYR A 68 11.74 -2.03 -7.47
N LEU A 69 11.39 -0.78 -7.11
CA LEU A 69 11.96 0.42 -7.73
C LEU A 69 13.47 0.50 -7.50
N ALA A 70 13.95 0.23 -6.28
CA ALA A 70 15.38 0.26 -5.97
C ALA A 70 16.17 -0.76 -6.81
N ILE A 71 15.62 -1.96 -7.05
CA ILE A 71 16.25 -2.98 -7.89
C ILE A 71 16.22 -2.56 -9.37
N VAL A 72 15.07 -2.13 -9.88
CA VAL A 72 14.90 -1.77 -11.30
C VAL A 72 15.73 -0.54 -11.68
N TYR A 73 15.85 0.43 -10.78
CA TYR A 73 16.57 1.68 -11.01
C TYR A 73 17.96 1.69 -10.38
N ARG A 74 18.44 0.57 -9.83
CA ARG A 74 19.73 0.45 -9.14
C ARG A 74 20.89 1.07 -9.92
N ASP A 75 21.00 0.74 -11.20
CA ASP A 75 22.10 1.20 -12.05
C ASP A 75 21.97 2.68 -12.45
N LYS A 76 20.76 3.25 -12.36
CA LYS A 76 20.54 4.69 -12.57
C LYS A 76 20.83 5.53 -11.32
N LEU A 77 20.84 4.93 -10.13
CA LEU A 77 21.07 5.58 -8.85
C LEU A 77 22.55 5.60 -8.42
N LYS A 78 23.41 4.88 -9.14
CA LYS A 78 24.88 4.83 -8.90
C LYS A 78 25.66 5.95 -9.63
N ALA A 79 24.96 6.92 -10.21
CA ALA A 79 25.55 8.05 -10.92
C ALA A 79 25.98 9.16 -9.95
#